data_AF-A0A7J9RSC3-F1
#
_entry.id   AF-A0A7J9RSC3-F1
#
_cell.length_a   1.000
_cell.length_b   1.000
_cell.length_c   1.000
_cell.angle_alpha   90.00
_cell.angle_beta   90.00
_cell.angle_gamma   90.00
#
_symmetry.space_group_name_H-M   'P 1'
#
loop_
_entity.id
_entity.type
_entity.pdbx_description
1 polymer ?
#
loop_
_entity_poly.entity_id
_entity_poly.type
_entity_poly.pdbx_seq_one_letter_code
_entity_poly.pdbx_strand_id
1 'polypeptide(L)'
;MSEEELIFQLLEEDRKVRTEQIVEDRKITAEDCLVIGILRLNRRIDEINERLNRRIDETNERIDELGKNLGSRIDRLDGRIDKLDGRIDKLDGRVDRLGENLSSNFRWTVGLIIGTWATTVTILITILLQGG
;
A
#
# COMPACT_ATOMS: atom_id res chain seq x y z
N MET A 1 -33.51 55.73 -15.95
CA MET A 1 -33.42 55.04 -14.65
C MET A 1 -34.63 54.14 -14.56
N SER A 2 -34.43 52.82 -14.47
CA SER A 2 -35.56 51.89 -14.37
C SER A 2 -36.20 52.05 -12.98
N GLU A 3 -37.50 51.82 -12.84
CA GLU A 3 -38.21 51.89 -11.55
C GLU A 3 -37.56 50.98 -10.48
N GLU A 4 -36.92 49.88 -10.89
CA GLU A 4 -36.20 48.97 -10.00
C GLU A 4 -35.02 49.66 -9.32
N GLU A 5 -34.34 50.57 -10.00
CA GLU A 5 -33.16 51.27 -9.49
C GLU A 5 -33.53 52.34 -8.46
N LEU A 6 -34.69 52.99 -8.65
CA LEU A 6 -35.29 53.91 -7.68
C LEU A 6 -35.73 53.18 -6.41
N ILE A 7 -36.34 52.00 -6.56
CA ILE A 7 -36.74 51.16 -5.43
C ILE A 7 -35.51 50.69 -4.64
N PHE A 8 -34.44 50.26 -5.33
CA PHE A 8 -33.21 49.80 -4.69
C PHE A 8 -32.55 50.92 -3.87
N GLN A 9 -32.46 52.13 -4.43
CA GLN A 9 -31.92 53.30 -3.73
C GLN A 9 -32.75 53.66 -2.48
N LEU A 10 -34.07 53.73 -2.60
CA LEU A 10 -34.94 54.02 -1.46
C LEU A 10 -34.83 52.97 -0.33
N LEU A 11 -34.69 51.69 -0.69
CA LEU A 11 -34.50 50.60 0.27
C LEU A 11 -33.13 50.65 0.97
N GLU A 12 -32.09 51.11 0.29
CA GLU A 12 -30.76 51.29 0.86
C GLU A 12 -30.70 52.49 1.81
N GLU A 13 -31.36 53.59 1.43
CA GLU A 13 -31.53 54.78 2.26
C GLU A 13 -32.33 54.48 3.53
N ASP A 14 -33.48 53.82 3.41
CA ASP A 14 -34.30 53.40 4.56
C ASP A 14 -33.53 52.46 5.50
N ARG A 15 -32.72 51.55 4.96
CA ARG A 15 -31.83 50.71 5.78
C ARG A 15 -30.79 51.54 6.52
N LYS A 16 -30.14 52.49 5.86
CA LYS A 16 -29.13 53.36 6.47
C LYS A 16 -29.72 54.18 7.62
N VAL A 17 -30.82 54.87 7.36
CA VAL A 17 -31.51 55.69 8.37
C VAL A 17 -31.91 54.83 9.57
N ARG A 18 -32.47 53.64 9.32
CA ARG A 18 -32.83 52.69 10.38
C ARG A 18 -31.62 52.24 11.21
N THR A 19 -30.47 52.01 10.57
CA THR A 19 -29.24 51.63 11.30
C THR A 19 -28.66 52.78 12.11
N GLU A 20 -28.66 54.00 11.58
CA GLU A 20 -28.18 55.19 12.28
C GLU A 20 -29.04 55.48 13.51
N GLN A 21 -30.36 55.39 13.36
CA GLN A 21 -31.30 55.57 14.47
C GLN A 21 -31.07 54.54 15.59
N ILE A 22 -30.78 53.29 15.25
CA ILE A 22 -30.45 52.25 16.23
C ILE A 22 -29.11 52.51 16.93
N VAL A 23 -28.10 52.98 16.18
CA VAL A 23 -26.77 53.31 16.73
C VAL A 23 -26.88 54.45 17.74
N GLU A 24 -27.67 55.47 17.43
CA GLU A 24 -27.89 56.62 18.29
C GLU A 24 -28.72 56.26 19.54
N ASP A 25 -29.86 55.58 19.36
CA ASP A 25 -30.73 55.13 20.46
C ASP A 25 -29.99 54.22 21.46
N ARG A 26 -29.12 53.34 20.95
CA ARG A 26 -28.35 52.40 21.77
C ARG A 26 -26.96 52.91 22.18
N LYS A 27 -26.59 54.14 21.80
CA LYS A 27 -25.25 54.72 22.03
C LYS A 27 -24.11 53.77 21.63
N ILE A 28 -24.25 53.09 20.49
CA ILE A 28 -23.25 52.12 20.03
C ILE A 28 -21.97 52.87 19.67
N THR A 29 -20.88 52.53 20.36
CA THR A 29 -19.57 53.13 20.11
C THR A 29 -18.79 52.37 19.04
N ALA A 30 -17.73 52.97 18.51
CA ALA A 30 -16.80 52.28 17.63
C ALA A 30 -16.14 51.07 18.33
N GLU A 31 -15.90 51.16 19.64
CA GLU A 31 -15.37 50.07 20.46
C GLU A 31 -16.34 48.88 20.52
N ASP A 32 -17.65 49.13 20.71
CA ASP A 32 -18.67 48.08 20.71
C ASP A 32 -18.71 47.32 19.38
N CYS A 33 -18.59 48.05 18.26
CA CYS A 33 -18.58 47.45 16.92
C CYS A 33 -17.32 46.58 16.69
N LEU A 34 -16.16 47.02 17.19
CA LEU A 34 -14.92 46.23 17.18
C LEU A 34 -15.04 44.98 18.05
N VAL A 35 -15.62 45.07 19.24
CA VAL A 35 -15.86 43.91 20.13
C VAL A 35 -16.75 42.89 19.44
N ILE A 36 -17.83 43.32 18.79
CA ILE A 36 -18.72 42.43 18.01
C ILE A 36 -17.94 41.77 16.86
N GLY A 37 -17.08 42.52 16.16
CA GLY A 37 -16.21 42.00 15.12
C GLY A 37 -15.26 40.92 15.62
N ILE A 38 -14.58 41.16 16.75
CA ILE A 38 -13.67 40.21 17.39
C ILE A 38 -14.43 38.96 17.85
N LEU A 39 -15.59 39.10 18.51
CA LEU A 39 -16.41 37.97 18.95
C LEU A 39 -16.86 37.11 17.76
N ARG A 40 -17.24 37.74 16.64
CA ARG A 40 -17.60 37.03 15.41
C ARG A 40 -16.42 36.28 14.82
N LEU A 41 -15.22 36.86 14.83
CA LEU A 41 -14.00 36.19 14.35
C LEU A 41 -13.60 35.03 15.26
N ASN A 42 -13.62 35.21 16.58
CA ASN A 42 -13.34 34.14 17.53
C ASN A 42 -14.27 32.95 17.33
N ARG A 43 -15.58 33.21 17.19
CA ARG A 43 -16.54 32.15 16.90
C ARG A 43 -16.24 31.41 15.60
N ARG A 44 -15.87 32.13 14.53
CA ARG A 44 -15.47 31.50 13.26
C ARG A 44 -14.19 30.68 13.41
N ILE A 45 -13.23 31.15 14.21
CA ILE A 45 -12.00 30.42 14.51
C ILE A 45 -12.32 29.13 15.27
N ASP A 46 -13.19 29.18 16.28
CA ASP A 46 -13.61 28.01 17.04
C ASP A 46 -14.31 26.99 16.13
N GLU A 47 -15.23 27.44 15.28
CA GLU A 47 -15.91 26.58 14.29
C GLU A 47 -14.93 25.92 13.30
N ILE A 48 -13.90 26.66 12.88
CA ILE A 48 -12.85 26.13 12.00
C ILE A 48 -11.99 25.11 12.74
N ASN A 49 -11.58 25.39 13.98
CA ASN A 49 -10.78 24.50 14.81
C ASN A 49 -11.52 23.18 15.07
N GLU A 50 -12.80 23.25 15.44
CA GLU A 50 -13.64 22.07 15.64
C GLU A 50 -13.79 21.24 14.36
N ARG A 51 -13.90 21.89 13.20
CA ARG A 51 -13.95 21.20 11.91
C ARG A 51 -12.62 20.57 11.54
N LEU A 52 -11.50 21.25 11.82
CA LEU A 52 -10.16 20.73 11.54
C LEU A 52 -9.82 19.55 12.46
N ASN A 53 -10.10 19.66 13.77
CA ASN A 53 -9.89 18.58 14.73
C ASN A 53 -10.65 17.32 14.30
N ARG A 54 -11.94 17.43 13.98
CA ARG A 54 -12.71 16.29 13.46
C ARG A 54 -12.10 15.66 12.21
N ARG A 55 -11.64 16.48 11.26
CA ARG A 55 -10.99 15.96 10.04
C ARG A 55 -9.65 15.29 10.34
N ILE A 56 -8.89 15.80 11.31
CA ILE A 56 -7.64 15.20 11.75
C ILE A 56 -7.93 13.84 12.40
N ASP A 57 -8.91 13.77 13.29
CA ASP A 57 -9.31 12.53 13.96
C ASP A 57 -9.77 11.47 12.94
N GLU A 58 -10.65 11.84 12.00
CA GLU A 58 -11.08 10.96 10.90
C GLU A 58 -9.89 10.49 10.03
N THR A 59 -8.91 11.37 9.81
CA THR A 59 -7.72 11.03 9.02
C THR A 59 -6.80 10.07 9.80
N ASN A 60 -6.63 10.29 11.10
CA ASN A 60 -5.85 9.41 11.97
C ASN A 60 -6.47 8.02 12.04
N GLU A 61 -7.80 7.91 12.19
CA GLU A 61 -8.50 6.62 12.16
C GLU A 61 -8.27 5.87 10.84
N ARG A 62 -8.34 6.56 9.70
CA ARG A 62 -8.04 5.97 8.39
C ARG A 62 -6.58 5.52 8.26
N ILE A 63 -5.64 6.29 8.81
CA ILE A 63 -4.22 5.93 8.82
C ILE A 63 -4.00 4.67 9.66
N ASP A 64 -4.62 4.58 10.84
CA ASP A 64 -4.52 3.41 11.71
C ASP A 64 -5.12 2.16 11.06
N GLU A 65 -6.28 2.29 10.40
CA GLU A 65 -6.90 1.19 9.66
C GLU A 65 -6.02 0.72 8.49
N LEU A 66 -5.45 1.66 7.72
CA LEU A 66 -4.50 1.35 6.65
C LEU A 66 -3.25 0.66 7.20
N GLY A 67 -2.70 1.14 8.31
CA GLY A 67 -1.54 0.54 8.99
C GLY A 67 -1.81 -0.91 9.39
N LYS A 68 -2.96 -1.19 10.01
CA LYS A 68 -3.38 -2.55 10.38
C LYS A 68 -3.58 -3.44 9.15
N ASN A 69 -4.25 -2.95 8.12
CA ASN A 69 -4.48 -3.71 6.89
C ASN A 69 -3.15 -4.09 6.22
N LEU A 70 -2.24 -3.13 6.06
CA LEU A 70 -0.93 -3.36 5.48
C LEU A 70 -0.10 -4.34 6.31
N GLY A 71 -0.06 -4.18 7.63
CA GLY A 71 0.61 -5.14 8.53
C GLY A 71 0.10 -6.57 8.32
N SER A 72 -1.22 -6.76 8.33
CA SER A 72 -1.82 -8.09 8.12
C SER A 72 -1.51 -8.71 6.75
N ARG A 73 -1.32 -7.87 5.71
CA ARG A 73 -0.95 -8.32 4.37
C ARG A 73 0.52 -8.71 4.30
N ILE A 74 1.39 -7.98 4.98
CA ILE A 74 2.82 -8.29 5.10
C ILE A 74 2.99 -9.62 5.82
N ASP A 75 2.37 -9.81 6.99
CA ASP A 75 2.46 -11.07 7.74
C ASP A 75 2.01 -12.27 6.91
N ARG A 76 0.96 -12.09 6.10
CA ARG A 76 0.46 -13.14 5.19
C ARG A 76 1.45 -13.42 4.06
N LEU A 77 2.15 -12.41 3.54
CA LEU A 77 3.17 -12.58 2.52
C LEU A 77 4.39 -13.29 3.08
N ASP A 78 4.86 -12.91 4.27
CA ASP A 78 5.98 -13.56 4.95
C ASP A 78 5.69 -15.05 5.17
N GLY A 79 4.51 -15.38 5.71
CA GLY A 79 4.11 -16.78 5.87
C GLY A 79 3.91 -17.55 4.54
N ARG A 80 3.76 -16.87 3.40
CA ARG A 80 3.79 -17.51 2.07
C ARG A 80 5.20 -17.71 1.56
N ILE A 81 6.12 -16.78 1.86
CA ILE A 81 7.54 -16.88 1.52
C ILE A 81 8.16 -18.05 2.28
N ASP A 82 7.95 -18.16 3.60
CA ASP A 82 8.44 -19.29 4.40
C ASP A 82 7.98 -20.65 3.84
N LYS A 83 6.73 -20.72 3.38
CA LYS A 83 6.19 -21.92 2.73
C LYS A 83 6.82 -22.22 1.38
N LEU A 84 7.21 -21.19 0.62
CA LEU A 84 7.91 -21.35 -0.64
C LEU A 84 9.35 -21.80 -0.41
N ASP A 85 10.05 -21.20 0.54
CA ASP A 85 11.42 -21.60 0.92
C ASP A 85 11.46 -23.07 1.35
N GLY A 86 10.55 -23.47 2.24
CA GLY A 86 10.46 -24.89 2.64
C GLY A 86 10.03 -25.85 1.51
N ARG A 87 9.44 -25.35 0.42
CA ARG A 87 9.18 -26.17 -0.79
C ARG A 87 10.42 -26.23 -1.69
N ILE A 88 11.20 -25.15 -1.77
CA ILE A 88 12.46 -25.09 -2.51
C ILE A 88 13.47 -26.04 -1.88
N ASP A 89 13.66 -26.00 -0.57
CA ASP A 89 14.55 -26.93 0.15
C ASP A 89 14.21 -28.41 -0.13
N LYS A 90 12.90 -28.73 -0.18
CA LYS A 90 12.44 -30.08 -0.51
C LYS A 90 12.70 -30.44 -1.96
N LEU A 91 12.61 -29.49 -2.89
CA LEU A 91 12.92 -29.70 -4.29
C LEU A 91 14.42 -29.89 -4.48
N ASP A 92 15.25 -29.06 -3.85
CA ASP A 92 16.72 -29.18 -3.88
C ASP A 92 17.15 -30.56 -3.38
N GLY A 93 16.65 -30.99 -2.22
CA GLY A 93 16.94 -32.34 -1.71
C GLY A 93 16.41 -33.47 -2.61
N ARG A 94 15.38 -33.25 -3.44
CA ARG A 94 14.95 -34.24 -4.45
C ARG A 94 15.85 -34.23 -5.67
N VAL A 95 16.33 -33.06 -6.08
CA VAL A 95 17.27 -32.89 -7.19
C VAL A 95 18.61 -33.52 -6.84
N ASP A 96 19.13 -33.31 -5.63
CA ASP A 96 20.37 -33.95 -5.15
C ASP A 96 20.26 -35.48 -5.20
N ARG A 97 19.18 -36.04 -4.65
CA ARG A 97 18.93 -37.49 -4.72
C ARG A 97 18.81 -38.02 -6.14
N LEU A 98 18.21 -37.26 -7.06
CA LEU A 98 18.17 -37.63 -8.47
C LEU A 98 19.57 -37.62 -9.08
N GLY A 99 20.40 -36.62 -8.77
CA GLY A 99 21.79 -36.55 -9.19
C GLY A 99 22.62 -37.74 -8.69
N GLU A 100 22.50 -38.07 -7.41
CA GLU A 100 23.18 -39.22 -6.80
C GLU A 100 22.76 -40.54 -7.47
N ASN A 101 21.46 -40.78 -7.60
CA ASN A 101 20.94 -41.99 -8.25
C ASN A 101 21.37 -42.09 -9.71
N LEU A 102 21.35 -40.98 -10.45
CA LEU A 102 21.79 -40.95 -11.84
C LEU A 102 23.30 -41.26 -11.95
N SER A 103 24.12 -40.66 -11.09
CA SER A 103 25.57 -40.89 -11.07
C SER A 103 25.91 -42.35 -10.72
N SER A 104 25.19 -42.93 -9.76
CA SER A 104 25.35 -44.33 -9.34
C SER A 104 24.96 -45.28 -10.46
N ASN A 105 23.79 -45.07 -11.06
CA ASN A 105 23.31 -45.86 -12.18
C ASN A 105 24.25 -45.75 -13.39
N PHE A 106 24.74 -44.54 -13.70
CA PHE A 106 25.68 -44.32 -14.80
C PHE A 106 27.00 -45.06 -14.58
N ARG A 107 27.58 -44.99 -13.37
CA ARG A 107 28.79 -45.75 -13.04
C ARG A 107 28.60 -47.25 -13.23
N TRP A 108 27.46 -47.78 -12.81
CA TRP A 108 27.16 -49.22 -12.95
C TRP A 108 26.94 -49.64 -14.40
N THR A 109 26.13 -48.89 -15.17
CA THR A 109 25.83 -49.21 -16.58
C THR A 109 27.08 -49.10 -17.45
N VAL A 110 27.89 -48.06 -17.27
CA VAL A 110 29.18 -47.94 -17.97
C VAL A 110 30.11 -49.09 -17.62
N GLY A 111 30.18 -49.48 -16.34
CA GLY A 111 30.95 -50.64 -15.89
C GLY A 111 30.52 -51.94 -16.58
N LEU A 112 29.20 -52.19 -16.69
CA LEU A 112 28.68 -53.35 -17.43
C LEU A 112 29.04 -53.33 -18.91
N ILE A 113 28.85 -52.19 -19.58
CA ILE A 113 29.15 -52.05 -21.01
C ILE A 113 30.63 -52.34 -21.26
N ILE A 114 31.54 -51.71 -20.50
CA ILE A 114 32.99 -51.95 -20.61
C ILE A 114 33.31 -53.43 -20.37
N GLY A 115 32.68 -54.05 -19.37
CA GLY A 115 32.84 -55.48 -19.09
C GLY A 115 32.42 -56.37 -20.27
N THR A 116 31.28 -56.10 -20.89
CA THR A 116 30.82 -56.83 -22.09
C THR A 116 31.77 -56.64 -23.26
N TRP A 117 32.28 -55.43 -23.50
CA TRP A 117 33.27 -55.21 -24.56
C TRP A 117 34.60 -55.91 -24.28
N ALA A 118 35.05 -55.96 -23.02
CA ALA A 118 36.27 -56.66 -22.66
C ALA A 118 36.17 -58.18 -22.91
N THR A 119 35.01 -58.78 -22.59
CA THR A 119 34.80 -60.22 -22.83
C THR A 119 34.67 -60.54 -24.31
N THR A 120 33.97 -59.72 -25.11
CA THR A 120 33.89 -59.92 -26.56
C THR A 120 35.26 -59.83 -27.24
N VAL A 121 36.10 -58.87 -26.84
CA VAL A 121 37.49 -58.74 -27.33
C VAL A 121 38.33 -59.96 -26.94
N THR A 122 38.20 -60.45 -25.70
CA THR A 122 38.95 -61.62 -25.21
C THR A 122 38.63 -62.88 -26.03
N ILE A 123 37.34 -63.12 -26.31
CA ILE A 123 36.89 -64.25 -27.14
C ILE A 123 37.44 -64.13 -28.57
N LEU A 124 37.38 -62.94 -29.18
CA LEU A 124 37.91 -62.70 -30.53
C LEU A 124 39.41 -62.99 -30.65
N ILE A 125 40.22 -62.55 -29.68
CA ILE A 125 41.67 -62.83 -29.64
C ILE A 125 41.93 -64.35 -29.54
N THR A 126 41.12 -65.06 -28.73
CA THR A 126 41.28 -66.50 -28.53
C THR A 126 41.03 -67.28 -29.82
N ILE A 127 39.98 -66.90 -30.56
CA ILE A 127 39.65 -67.50 -31.86
C ILE A 127 40.76 -67.23 -32.89
N LEU A 128 41.31 -66.00 -32.92
CA LEU A 128 42.41 -65.65 -33.82
C LEU A 128 43.70 -66.44 -33.54
N LEU A 129 44.02 -66.73 -32.28
CA LEU A 129 45.19 -67.54 -31.90
C LEU A 129 45.02 -69.04 -32.20
N GLN A 130 43.79 -69.57 -32.16
CA GLN A 130 43.52 -70.98 -32.47
C GLN A 130 43.32 -71.25 -33.98
N GLY A 131 42.90 -70.24 -34.73
CA GLY A 131 42.58 -70.35 -36.16
C GLY A 131 43.72 -69.98 -37.13
N GLY A 132 44.86 -69.50 -36.63
CA GLY A 132 46.06 -69.18 -37.43
C GLY A 132 47.19 -70.16 -37.15
#